data_AF-A0A1Z5L370-F1
#
_entry.id   AF-A0A1Z5L370-F1
#
_cell.length_a   1.000
_cell.length_b   1.000
_cell.length_c   1.000
_cell.angle_alpha   90.00
_cell.angle_beta   90.00
_cell.angle_gamma   90.00
#
_symmetry.space_group_name_H-M   'P 1'
#
loop_
_entity.id
_entity.type
_entity.pdbx_description
1 polymer ?
#
loop_
_entity_poly.entity_id
_entity_poly.type
_entity_poly.pdbx_seq_one_letter_code
_entity_poly.pdbx_strand_id
1 'polypeptide(L)'
;MKPPVKLDTPSVCTVMILDDDHSGVFALAETQVEINEAVGEYHIRVNRFSGARGRVLLPYKAIEGTAKIGKDFEECEGTVVFENNETSKDFSLYIIDNESYEKDAVLTVELGEPMLEEDLLREQGGLHGIPKSQLTEAQKIALLGRPRLGENNRCIIRIKESKEFKNTVDKLFQKANASLLIGTSSWKEQFKEAITVVADDNGRRYDDQDKLEVTEPEMKKLRDEGEDEGEEVEVKMPSCSDYVMHFFTVFWKILFAFVPPTDYWGGWACFVTSILLIGVLTAFVGDLASHFGCTIGLKDSVTAISLVALGTIPFRMHHWA
;
A
#
# COMPACT_ATOMS: atom_id res chain seq x y z
N MET A 1 34.12 -41.25 70.06
CA MET A 1 33.38 -42.12 69.12
C MET A 1 33.03 -41.29 67.90
N LYS A 2 33.47 -41.67 66.68
CA LYS A 2 33.05 -40.99 65.44
C LYS A 2 31.64 -41.46 65.07
N PRO A 3 30.72 -40.57 64.64
CA PRO A 3 29.39 -40.97 64.21
C PRO A 3 29.47 -41.83 62.95
N PRO A 4 28.58 -42.82 62.78
CA PRO A 4 28.59 -43.70 61.62
C PRO A 4 28.23 -42.91 60.35
N VAL A 5 29.07 -43.03 59.33
CA VAL A 5 28.80 -42.45 58.00
C VAL A 5 27.59 -43.18 57.42
N LYS A 6 26.53 -42.44 57.10
CA LYS A 6 25.32 -42.96 56.46
C LYS A 6 25.25 -42.42 55.04
N LEU A 7 24.89 -43.28 54.09
CA LEU A 7 24.53 -42.86 52.74
C LEU A 7 23.28 -41.99 52.82
N ASP A 8 23.34 -40.82 52.22
CA ASP A 8 22.23 -39.87 52.12
C ASP A 8 21.43 -40.12 50.83
N THR A 9 20.16 -39.70 50.80
CA THR A 9 19.29 -39.93 49.63
C THR A 9 19.41 -38.78 48.62
N PRO A 10 19.50 -39.06 47.30
CA PRO A 10 19.36 -40.37 46.66
C PRO A 10 20.67 -41.17 46.57
N SER A 11 20.62 -42.44 47.01
CA SER A 11 21.72 -43.41 46.87
C SER A 11 21.71 -44.16 45.53
N VAL A 12 20.71 -43.88 44.68
CA VAL A 12 20.50 -44.47 43.36
C VAL A 12 20.38 -43.35 42.35
N CYS A 13 21.14 -43.46 41.26
CA CYS A 13 21.05 -42.58 40.10
C CYS A 13 20.44 -43.37 38.94
N THR A 14 19.35 -42.86 38.38
CA THR A 14 18.77 -43.38 37.15
C THR A 14 19.44 -42.70 35.97
N VAL A 15 20.15 -43.48 35.15
CA VAL A 15 20.73 -43.00 33.89
C VAL A 15 19.77 -43.33 32.76
N MET A 16 19.31 -42.31 32.05
CA MET A 16 18.49 -42.46 30.85
C MET A 16 19.37 -42.39 29.61
N ILE A 17 19.37 -43.44 28.80
CA ILE A 17 20.02 -43.46 27.50
C ILE A 17 18.94 -43.16 26.47
N LEU A 18 19.10 -42.04 25.76
CA LEU A 18 18.21 -41.66 24.67
C LEU A 18 18.74 -42.27 23.38
N ASP A 19 17.83 -42.86 22.62
CA ASP A 19 18.14 -43.43 21.31
C ASP A 19 18.22 -42.32 20.26
N ASP A 20 19.27 -42.33 19.45
CA ASP A 20 19.50 -41.34 18.38
C ASP A 20 19.31 -41.93 16.97
N ASP A 21 18.87 -43.19 16.89
CA ASP A 21 18.75 -43.96 15.66
C ASP A 21 17.45 -43.69 14.87
N HIS A 22 16.58 -42.83 15.40
CA HIS A 22 15.28 -42.57 14.82
C HIS A 22 15.39 -41.82 13.49
N SER A 23 14.57 -42.23 12.52
CA SER A 23 14.50 -41.61 11.20
C SER A 23 13.79 -40.26 11.20
N GLY A 24 13.16 -39.90 12.31
CA GLY A 24 12.55 -38.60 12.55
C GLY A 24 11.07 -38.49 12.21
N VAL A 25 10.49 -37.39 12.66
CA VAL A 25 9.08 -37.00 12.53
C VAL A 25 9.01 -35.74 11.67
N PHE A 26 8.26 -35.78 10.58
CA PHE A 26 8.22 -34.71 9.59
C PHE A 26 6.96 -33.88 9.71
N ALA A 27 7.10 -32.57 9.77
CA ALA A 27 5.97 -31.64 9.87
C ALA A 27 6.29 -30.31 9.19
N LEU A 28 5.26 -29.65 8.67
CA LEU A 28 5.36 -28.29 8.14
C LEU A 28 5.66 -27.31 9.28
N ALA A 29 6.49 -26.30 8.97
CA ALA A 29 6.83 -25.27 9.94
C ALA A 29 5.61 -24.44 10.36
N GLU A 30 4.68 -24.24 9.42
CA GLU A 30 3.46 -23.44 9.60
C GLU A 30 2.24 -24.24 9.14
N THR A 31 1.10 -24.06 9.82
CA THR A 31 -0.19 -24.69 9.48
C THR A 31 -1.11 -23.77 8.69
N GLN A 32 -0.90 -22.46 8.79
CA GLN A 32 -1.62 -21.45 8.04
C GLN A 32 -0.71 -20.25 7.73
N VAL A 33 -0.73 -19.79 6.48
CA VAL A 33 0.08 -18.66 6.00
C VAL A 33 -0.79 -17.76 5.14
N GLU A 34 -0.59 -16.45 5.26
CA GLU A 34 -1.11 -15.47 4.30
C GLU A 34 0.04 -14.90 3.46
N ILE A 35 -0.07 -15.00 2.13
CA ILE A 35 0.94 -14.52 1.17
C ILE A 35 0.31 -13.56 0.17
N ASN A 36 1.12 -12.68 -0.41
CA ASN A 36 0.69 -11.80 -1.49
C ASN A 36 0.76 -12.55 -2.83
N GLU A 37 -0.18 -12.31 -3.74
CA GLU A 37 -0.12 -12.83 -5.11
C GLU A 37 1.15 -12.43 -5.88
N ALA A 38 1.72 -11.26 -5.57
CA ALA A 38 2.96 -10.80 -6.21
C ALA A 38 4.24 -11.45 -5.62
N VAL A 39 4.12 -12.45 -4.73
CA VAL A 39 5.29 -13.12 -4.15
C VAL A 39 6.12 -13.87 -5.20
N GLY A 40 5.48 -14.35 -6.28
CA GLY A 40 6.11 -15.14 -7.33
C GLY A 40 6.51 -16.55 -6.86
N GLU A 41 7.54 -16.66 -6.02
CA GLU A 41 8.03 -17.93 -5.46
C GLU A 41 7.93 -17.91 -3.94
N TYR A 42 7.23 -18.89 -3.37
CA TYR A 42 7.07 -19.06 -1.93
C TYR A 42 7.76 -20.35 -1.46
N HIS A 43 8.69 -20.22 -0.50
CA HIS A 43 9.42 -21.36 0.07
C HIS A 43 8.69 -21.93 1.28
N ILE A 44 8.18 -23.16 1.14
CA ILE A 44 7.49 -23.86 2.23
C ILE A 44 8.51 -24.70 2.99
N ARG A 45 8.69 -24.41 4.28
CA ARG A 45 9.64 -25.12 5.15
C ARG A 45 9.01 -26.36 5.79
N VAL A 46 9.71 -27.48 5.68
CA VAL A 46 9.44 -28.73 6.41
C VAL A 46 10.53 -28.95 7.44
N ASN A 47 10.13 -29.30 8.66
CA ASN A 47 11.00 -29.62 9.77
C ASN A 47 10.95 -31.12 10.09
N ARG A 48 12.10 -31.67 10.46
CA ARG A 48 12.31 -33.06 10.88
C ARG A 48 12.75 -33.06 12.35
N PHE A 49 11.97 -33.71 13.20
CA PHE A 49 12.13 -33.75 14.65
C PHE A 49 12.42 -35.17 15.15
N SER A 50 12.89 -35.31 16.39
CA SER A 50 13.01 -36.62 17.07
C SER A 50 13.86 -37.65 16.31
N GLY A 51 14.85 -37.18 15.54
CA GLY A 51 15.76 -38.03 14.77
C GLY A 51 16.12 -37.43 13.41
N ALA A 52 17.35 -37.66 12.95
CA ALA A 52 17.83 -37.20 11.66
C ALA A 52 18.61 -38.30 10.90
N ARG A 53 18.44 -39.56 11.31
CA ARG A 53 19.20 -40.68 10.78
C ARG A 53 18.62 -41.20 9.46
N GLY A 54 19.49 -41.41 8.49
CA GLY A 54 19.14 -41.96 7.17
C GLY A 54 18.54 -40.93 6.22
N ARG A 55 18.54 -41.30 4.94
CA ARG A 55 17.98 -40.51 3.83
C ARG A 55 16.50 -40.82 3.64
N VAL A 56 15.67 -39.79 3.76
CA VAL A 56 14.20 -39.93 3.75
C VAL A 56 13.60 -39.14 2.60
N LEU A 57 12.73 -39.79 1.84
CA LEU A 57 11.93 -39.20 0.78
C LEU A 57 10.57 -38.82 1.36
N LEU A 58 10.21 -37.55 1.28
CA LEU A 58 8.94 -37.01 1.74
C LEU A 58 8.14 -36.46 0.56
N PRO A 59 7.15 -37.22 0.05
CA PRO A 59 6.26 -36.72 -1.00
C PRO A 59 5.39 -35.58 -0.47
N TYR A 60 5.07 -34.62 -1.35
CA TYR A 60 4.16 -33.52 -1.05
C TYR A 60 3.30 -33.21 -2.28
N LYS A 61 2.14 -32.60 -2.03
CA LYS A 61 1.23 -32.15 -3.08
C LYS A 61 0.48 -30.89 -2.65
N ALA A 62 0.32 -29.96 -3.58
CA ALA A 62 -0.63 -28.86 -3.46
C ALA A 62 -2.01 -29.30 -3.95
N ILE A 63 -3.03 -28.99 -3.16
CA ILE A 63 -4.43 -29.32 -3.41
C ILE A 63 -5.20 -28.03 -3.60
N GLU A 64 -6.01 -28.00 -4.65
CA GLU A 64 -6.93 -26.92 -4.92
C GLU A 64 -7.94 -26.73 -3.79
N GLY A 65 -8.11 -25.48 -3.36
CA GLY A 65 -9.23 -25.05 -2.54
C GLY A 65 -10.13 -24.14 -3.35
N THR A 66 -10.16 -22.86 -2.98
CA THR A 66 -10.75 -21.80 -3.81
C THR A 66 -9.76 -21.32 -4.88
N ALA A 67 -8.46 -21.46 -4.63
CA ALA A 67 -7.40 -21.24 -5.62
C ALA A 67 -7.33 -22.41 -6.62
N LYS A 68 -7.09 -22.10 -7.89
CA LYS A 68 -7.02 -23.07 -9.01
C LYS A 68 -5.62 -23.21 -9.60
N ILE A 69 -5.24 -24.45 -9.94
CA ILE A 69 -3.97 -24.76 -10.59
C ILE A 69 -3.95 -24.14 -11.99
N GLY A 70 -2.83 -23.55 -12.37
CA GLY A 70 -2.62 -22.85 -13.65
C GLY A 70 -3.30 -21.48 -13.75
N LYS A 71 -4.12 -21.11 -12.76
CA LYS A 71 -4.70 -19.77 -12.63
C LYS A 71 -4.07 -19.00 -11.48
N ASP A 72 -4.17 -19.51 -10.26
CA ASP A 72 -3.73 -18.80 -9.05
C ASP A 72 -2.35 -19.26 -8.58
N PHE A 73 -1.97 -20.51 -8.88
CA PHE A 73 -0.68 -21.10 -8.57
C PHE A 73 -0.33 -22.18 -9.59
N GLU A 74 0.96 -22.49 -9.75
CA GLU A 74 1.41 -23.58 -10.63
C GLU A 74 1.26 -24.95 -9.96
N GLU A 75 1.20 -26.00 -10.77
CA GLU A 75 1.14 -27.37 -10.25
C GLU A 75 2.40 -27.67 -9.42
N CYS A 76 2.19 -28.00 -8.14
CA CYS A 76 3.25 -28.20 -7.16
C CYS A 76 3.07 -29.57 -6.50
N GLU A 77 3.68 -30.59 -7.10
CA GLU A 77 3.79 -31.93 -6.55
C GLU A 77 5.21 -32.44 -6.72
N GLY A 78 5.69 -33.23 -5.77
CA GLY A 78 7.07 -33.70 -5.80
C GLY A 78 7.46 -34.47 -4.57
N THR A 79 8.77 -34.61 -4.38
CA THR A 79 9.35 -35.31 -3.23
C THR A 79 10.52 -34.52 -2.70
N VAL A 80 10.43 -34.10 -1.44
CA VAL A 80 11.52 -33.48 -0.69
C VAL A 80 12.42 -34.59 -0.18
N VAL A 81 13.70 -34.53 -0.52
CA VAL A 81 14.69 -35.51 -0.07
C VAL A 81 15.48 -34.94 1.08
N PHE A 82 15.35 -35.54 2.26
CA PHE A 82 16.17 -35.23 3.43
C PHE A 82 17.39 -36.13 3.45
N GLU A 83 18.58 -35.53 3.41
CA GLU A 83 19.85 -36.22 3.60
C GLU A 83 20.06 -36.64 5.05
N ASN A 84 21.07 -37.47 5.29
CA ASN A 84 21.44 -37.85 6.65
C ASN A 84 21.89 -36.62 7.46
N ASN A 85 21.39 -36.50 8.70
CA ASN A 85 21.57 -35.35 9.59
C ASN A 85 20.89 -34.04 9.14
N GLU A 86 20.08 -34.04 8.07
CA GLU A 86 19.30 -32.87 7.65
C GLU A 86 18.01 -32.77 8.47
N THR A 87 17.81 -31.63 9.14
CA THR A 87 16.67 -31.40 10.07
C THR A 87 15.60 -30.46 9.51
N SER A 88 15.86 -29.76 8.41
CA SER A 88 14.90 -28.86 7.78
C SER A 88 15.20 -28.72 6.29
N LYS A 89 14.15 -28.66 5.47
CA LYS A 89 14.26 -28.46 4.03
C LYS A 89 13.07 -27.70 3.50
N ASP A 90 13.29 -26.87 2.50
CA ASP A 90 12.27 -26.11 1.82
C ASP A 90 11.98 -26.64 0.41
N PHE A 91 10.76 -26.38 -0.06
CA PHE A 91 10.38 -26.58 -1.45
C PHE A 91 9.62 -25.36 -1.96
N SER A 92 9.74 -25.08 -3.24
CA SER A 92 9.18 -23.90 -3.88
C SER A 92 7.76 -24.14 -4.37
N LEU A 93 6.87 -23.19 -4.05
CA LEU A 93 5.53 -23.05 -4.61
C LEU A 93 5.47 -21.76 -5.42
N TYR A 94 5.17 -21.87 -6.71
CA TYR A 94 5.03 -20.71 -7.59
C TYR A 94 3.59 -20.19 -7.59
N ILE A 95 3.43 -18.91 -7.28
CA ILE A 95 2.16 -18.19 -7.25
C ILE A 95 2.07 -17.32 -8.50
N ILE A 96 0.91 -17.37 -9.15
CA ILE A 96 0.66 -16.61 -10.38
C ILE A 96 0.00 -15.29 -10.00
N ASP A 97 0.66 -14.19 -10.38
CA ASP A 97 0.11 -12.85 -10.29
C ASP A 97 -0.81 -12.59 -11.50
N ASN A 98 -2.08 -12.30 -11.22
CA ASN A 98 -3.09 -11.99 -12.23
C ASN A 98 -3.60 -10.55 -12.11
N GLU A 99 -2.91 -9.67 -11.36
CA GLU A 99 -3.28 -8.27 -11.13
C GLU A 99 -4.77 -8.10 -10.71
N SER A 100 -5.25 -9.01 -9.85
CA SER A 100 -6.66 -9.02 -9.47
C SER A 100 -6.94 -7.92 -8.45
N TYR A 101 -7.94 -7.07 -8.73
CA TYR A 101 -8.28 -5.94 -7.85
C TYR A 101 -8.71 -6.37 -6.44
N GLU A 102 -9.39 -7.51 -6.32
CA GLU A 102 -9.68 -8.16 -5.05
C GLU A 102 -9.36 -9.65 -5.20
N LYS A 103 -8.43 -10.16 -4.38
CA LYS A 103 -8.06 -11.57 -4.35
C LYS A 103 -8.10 -12.11 -2.94
N ASP A 104 -8.86 -13.19 -2.78
CA ASP A 104 -8.91 -14.02 -1.57
C ASP A 104 -9.04 -15.48 -1.99
N ALA A 105 -7.90 -16.11 -2.25
CA ALA A 105 -7.83 -17.48 -2.73
C ALA A 105 -7.09 -18.35 -1.72
N VAL A 106 -7.55 -19.57 -1.52
CA VAL A 106 -7.01 -20.51 -0.55
C VAL A 106 -6.65 -21.80 -1.26
N LEU A 107 -5.42 -22.27 -1.05
CA LEU A 107 -4.97 -23.60 -1.39
C LEU A 107 -4.48 -24.32 -0.14
N THR A 108 -4.28 -25.62 -0.28
CA THR A 108 -3.77 -26.47 0.79
C THR A 108 -2.54 -27.22 0.30
N VAL A 109 -1.50 -27.31 1.11
CA VAL A 109 -0.37 -28.21 0.85
C VAL A 109 -0.38 -29.33 1.87
N GLU A 110 -0.29 -30.57 1.38
CA GLU A 110 -0.27 -31.79 2.20
C GLU A 110 1.02 -32.57 2.00
N LEU A 111 1.59 -33.04 3.10
CA LEU A 111 2.69 -34.00 3.13
C LEU A 111 2.14 -35.43 3.04
N GLY A 112 2.74 -36.25 2.18
CA GLY A 112 2.47 -37.68 2.11
C GLY A 112 3.32 -38.50 3.08
N GLU A 113 3.17 -39.83 3.06
CA GLU A 113 3.91 -40.71 3.97
C GLU A 113 5.42 -40.66 3.66
N PRO A 114 6.28 -40.35 4.66
CA PRO A 114 7.72 -40.37 4.45
C PRO A 114 8.24 -41.79 4.31
N MET A 115 9.20 -41.99 3.42
CA MET A 115 9.78 -43.30 3.11
C MET A 115 11.30 -43.24 3.23
N LEU A 116 11.89 -44.22 3.90
CA LEU A 116 13.34 -44.42 3.88
C LEU A 116 13.76 -44.90 2.49
N GLU A 117 14.81 -44.30 1.93
CA GLU A 117 15.32 -44.74 0.62
C GLU A 117 15.77 -46.20 0.64
N GLU A 118 16.42 -46.63 1.72
CA GLU A 118 16.87 -48.01 1.91
C GLU A 118 15.71 -49.02 1.86
N ASP A 119 14.55 -48.66 2.41
CA ASP A 119 13.36 -49.51 2.38
C ASP A 119 12.78 -49.61 0.95
N LEU A 120 12.79 -48.52 0.17
CA LEU A 120 12.37 -48.54 -1.25
C LEU A 120 13.29 -49.43 -2.10
N LEU A 121 14.61 -49.35 -1.89
CA LEU A 121 15.59 -50.16 -2.61
C LEU A 121 15.45 -51.65 -2.28
N ARG A 122 15.10 -51.98 -1.02
CA ARG A 122 14.84 -53.37 -0.60
C ARG A 122 13.59 -53.96 -1.26
N GLU A 123 12.53 -53.16 -1.39
CA GLU A 123 11.31 -53.57 -2.07
C GLU A 123 11.54 -53.79 -3.58
N GLN A 124 12.27 -52.88 -4.24
CA GLN A 124 12.64 -53.02 -5.66
C GLN A 124 13.56 -54.22 -5.92
N GLY A 125 14.40 -54.58 -4.95
CA GLY A 125 15.25 -55.78 -4.99
C GLY A 125 14.50 -57.11 -4.83
N GLY A 126 13.17 -57.10 -4.69
CA GLY A 126 12.35 -58.32 -4.58
C GLY A 126 12.50 -59.07 -3.25
N LEU A 127 13.10 -58.45 -2.24
CA LEU A 127 13.26 -59.06 -0.92
C LEU A 127 11.97 -58.80 -0.11
N HIS A 128 10.99 -59.70 -0.25
CA HIS A 128 9.73 -59.59 0.50
C HIS A 128 10.02 -59.61 2.01
N GLY A 129 9.67 -58.54 2.70
CA GLY A 129 9.92 -58.39 4.13
C GLY A 129 9.30 -59.53 4.94
N ILE A 130 9.93 -59.87 6.07
CA ILE A 130 9.39 -60.84 7.01
C ILE A 130 7.97 -60.39 7.42
N PRO A 131 6.95 -61.24 7.31
CA PRO A 131 5.57 -60.85 7.65
C PRO A 131 5.48 -60.33 9.09
N LYS A 132 4.65 -59.30 9.31
CA LYS A 132 4.51 -58.57 10.59
C LYS A 132 4.29 -59.48 11.82
N SER A 133 3.73 -60.67 11.60
CA SER A 133 3.45 -61.69 12.62
C SER A 133 4.67 -62.48 13.11
N GLN A 134 5.79 -62.47 12.39
CA GLN A 134 7.00 -63.25 12.70
C GLN A 134 8.17 -62.39 13.21
N LEU A 135 7.98 -61.09 13.42
CA LEU A 135 9.06 -60.24 13.91
C LEU A 135 9.34 -60.46 15.39
N THR A 136 10.63 -60.53 15.71
CA THR A 136 11.14 -60.49 17.08
C THR A 136 10.81 -59.15 17.74
N GLU A 137 10.78 -59.11 19.08
CA GLU A 137 10.51 -57.86 19.82
C GLU A 137 11.50 -56.74 19.46
N ALA A 138 12.78 -57.07 19.28
CA ALA A 138 13.79 -56.11 18.83
C ALA A 138 13.48 -55.52 17.44
N GLN A 139 12.99 -56.34 16.51
CA GLN A 139 12.60 -55.86 15.19
C GLN A 139 11.31 -55.03 15.24
N LYS A 140 10.36 -55.36 16.12
CA LYS A 140 9.16 -54.53 16.35
C LYS A 140 9.55 -53.15 16.87
N ILE A 141 10.52 -53.07 17.77
CA ILE A 141 11.04 -51.81 18.30
C ILE A 141 11.74 -51.01 17.19
N ALA A 142 12.58 -51.64 16.36
CA ALA A 142 13.23 -50.97 15.23
C ALA A 142 12.22 -50.41 14.20
N LEU A 143 11.06 -51.05 14.02
CA LEU A 143 10.00 -50.52 13.15
C LEU A 143 9.38 -49.22 13.69
N LEU A 144 9.47 -48.93 14.99
CA LEU A 144 9.00 -47.67 15.58
C LEU A 144 9.93 -46.50 15.22
N GLY A 145 11.19 -46.77 14.91
CA GLY A 145 12.17 -45.77 14.45
C GLY A 145 12.02 -45.35 12.98
N ARG A 146 11.02 -45.90 12.27
CA ARG A 146 10.68 -45.51 10.89
C ARG A 146 10.20 -44.07 10.83
N PRO A 147 10.43 -43.39 9.68
CA PRO A 147 9.99 -42.02 9.53
C PRO A 147 8.46 -41.95 9.57
N ARG A 148 7.93 -40.91 10.20
CA ARG A 148 6.49 -40.71 10.33
C ARG A 148 6.11 -39.24 10.16
N LEU A 149 4.86 -38.99 9.81
CA LEU A 149 4.30 -37.64 9.83
C LEU A 149 4.07 -37.17 11.27
N GLY A 150 4.32 -35.89 11.51
CA GLY A 150 3.97 -35.17 12.72
C GLY A 150 2.52 -34.66 12.66
N GLU A 151 2.17 -33.85 13.65
CA GLU A 151 0.81 -33.28 13.79
C GLU A 151 0.49 -32.31 12.65
N ASN A 152 1.47 -31.51 12.22
CA ASN A 152 1.30 -30.52 11.15
C ASN A 152 1.69 -31.10 9.79
N ASN A 153 0.87 -32.00 9.24
CA ASN A 153 1.08 -32.56 7.91
C ASN A 153 0.38 -31.77 6.78
N ARG A 154 -0.38 -30.73 7.13
CA ARG A 154 -1.14 -29.89 6.21
C ARG A 154 -0.94 -28.41 6.53
N CYS A 155 -0.75 -27.60 5.50
CA CYS A 155 -0.67 -26.14 5.59
C CYS A 155 -1.71 -25.49 4.67
N ILE A 156 -2.43 -24.51 5.20
CA ILE A 156 -3.39 -23.70 4.45
C ILE A 156 -2.70 -22.41 4.02
N ILE A 157 -2.61 -22.18 2.72
CA ILE A 157 -2.00 -20.97 2.16
C ILE A 157 -3.10 -20.09 1.58
N ARG A 158 -3.19 -18.86 2.10
CA ARG A 158 -4.15 -17.85 1.66
C ARG A 158 -3.43 -16.78 0.86
N ILE A 159 -3.78 -16.67 -0.42
CA ILE A 159 -3.26 -15.67 -1.34
C ILE A 159 -4.16 -14.43 -1.25
N LYS A 160 -3.54 -13.28 -0.97
CA LYS A 160 -4.17 -11.96 -0.92
C LYS A 160 -3.64 -11.04 -2.02
N GLU A 161 -4.42 -10.02 -2.31
CA GLU A 161 -4.09 -8.94 -3.26
C GLU A 161 -2.80 -8.18 -2.89
N SER A 162 -2.17 -7.60 -3.91
CA SER A 162 -1.06 -6.67 -3.74
C SER A 162 -1.50 -5.32 -3.18
N LYS A 163 -1.11 -5.01 -1.94
CA LYS A 163 -1.39 -3.71 -1.29
C LYS A 163 -0.85 -2.50 -2.08
N GLU A 164 0.27 -2.67 -2.78
CA GLU A 164 0.89 -1.62 -3.60
C GLU A 164 0.04 -1.26 -4.83
N PHE A 165 -0.56 -2.27 -5.47
CA PHE A 165 -1.48 -2.08 -6.58
C PHE A 165 -2.77 -1.41 -6.11
N LYS A 166 -3.37 -1.89 -5.01
CA LYS A 166 -4.58 -1.28 -4.43
C LYS A 166 -4.39 0.19 -4.08
N ASN A 167 -3.29 0.53 -3.41
CA ASN A 167 -2.98 1.93 -3.10
C ASN A 167 -2.82 2.79 -4.36
N THR A 168 -2.30 2.23 -5.45
CA THR A 168 -2.17 2.94 -6.72
C THR A 168 -3.53 3.13 -7.40
N VAL A 169 -4.37 2.08 -7.42
CA VAL A 169 -5.73 2.14 -7.97
C VAL A 169 -6.61 3.08 -7.16
N ASP A 170 -6.57 3.01 -5.82
CA ASP A 170 -7.29 3.92 -4.93
C ASP A 170 -6.88 5.36 -5.16
N LYS A 171 -5.57 5.63 -5.30
CA LYS A 171 -5.06 6.96 -5.67
C LYS A 171 -5.54 7.40 -7.05
N LEU A 172 -5.60 6.50 -8.04
CA LEU A 172 -6.13 6.81 -9.37
C LEU A 172 -7.63 7.07 -9.33
N PHE A 173 -8.40 6.33 -8.54
CA PHE A 173 -9.84 6.50 -8.41
C PHE A 173 -10.18 7.78 -7.64
N GLN A 174 -9.42 8.09 -6.59
CA GLN A 174 -9.49 9.37 -5.89
C GLN A 174 -9.10 10.53 -6.81
N LYS A 175 -8.03 10.40 -7.61
CA LYS A 175 -7.65 11.43 -8.60
C LYS A 175 -8.68 11.57 -9.72
N ALA A 176 -9.31 10.48 -10.17
CA ALA A 176 -10.35 10.51 -11.18
C ALA A 176 -11.63 11.18 -10.65
N ASN A 177 -12.07 10.83 -9.44
CA ASN A 177 -13.22 11.47 -8.80
C ASN A 177 -12.92 12.92 -8.40
N ALA A 178 -11.71 13.22 -7.94
CA ALA A 178 -11.26 14.58 -7.69
C ALA A 178 -11.19 15.39 -9.00
N SER A 179 -10.73 14.80 -10.12
CA SER A 179 -10.73 15.44 -11.43
C SER A 179 -12.15 15.67 -11.98
N LEU A 180 -13.09 14.77 -11.66
CA LEU A 180 -14.52 14.93 -12.00
C LEU A 180 -15.16 16.06 -11.18
N LEU A 181 -14.74 16.24 -9.92
CA LEU A 181 -15.15 17.35 -9.05
C LEU A 181 -14.46 18.67 -9.41
N ILE A 182 -13.23 18.63 -9.93
CA ILE A 182 -12.43 19.81 -10.36
C ILE A 182 -12.80 20.25 -11.79
N GLY A 183 -13.47 19.40 -12.56
CA GLY A 183 -13.89 19.67 -13.94
C GLY A 183 -15.06 20.65 -14.09
N THR A 184 -15.62 21.18 -13.00
CA THR A 184 -16.60 22.27 -13.06
C THR A 184 -16.18 23.33 -12.07
N SER A 185 -15.39 24.32 -12.49
CA SER A 185 -15.23 25.54 -11.68
C SER A 185 -16.62 26.18 -11.56
N SER A 186 -17.28 25.99 -10.42
CA SER A 186 -18.60 26.54 -10.21
C SER A 186 -18.47 28.05 -10.23
N TRP A 187 -19.43 28.76 -10.81
CA TRP A 187 -19.42 30.23 -10.81
C TRP A 187 -19.21 30.79 -9.39
N LYS A 188 -19.75 30.07 -8.38
CA LYS A 188 -19.57 30.34 -6.95
C LYS A 188 -18.11 30.30 -6.47
N GLU A 189 -17.28 29.42 -7.03
CA GLU A 189 -15.87 29.28 -6.67
C GLU A 189 -15.04 30.44 -7.22
N GLN A 190 -15.32 30.89 -8.45
CA GLN A 190 -14.70 32.09 -9.04
C GLN A 190 -15.02 33.36 -8.22
N PHE A 191 -16.23 33.47 -7.67
CA PHE A 191 -16.58 34.56 -6.76
C PHE A 191 -15.90 34.45 -5.39
N LYS A 192 -15.79 33.22 -4.84
CA LYS A 192 -15.11 32.99 -3.55
C LYS A 192 -13.63 33.37 -3.67
N GLU A 193 -12.95 32.90 -4.72
CA GLU A 193 -11.54 33.22 -5.01
C GLU A 193 -11.31 34.71 -5.29
N ALA A 194 -12.25 35.39 -5.95
CA ALA A 194 -12.16 36.83 -6.19
C ALA A 194 -12.25 37.66 -4.90
N ILE A 195 -12.90 37.14 -3.85
CA ILE A 195 -13.12 37.84 -2.58
C ILE A 195 -12.04 37.48 -1.55
N THR A 196 -11.46 36.28 -1.61
CA THR A 196 -10.43 35.83 -0.66
C THR A 196 -9.03 36.33 -1.03
N VAL A 197 -8.30 36.87 -0.05
CA VAL A 197 -6.87 37.22 -0.19
C VAL A 197 -6.07 35.93 0.00
N VAL A 198 -5.39 35.47 -1.04
CA VAL A 198 -4.40 34.39 -0.95
C VAL A 198 -3.02 35.04 -0.98
N ALA A 199 -2.15 34.67 -0.04
CA ALA A 199 -0.76 35.13 -0.03
C ALA A 199 -0.03 34.58 -1.26
N ASP A 200 0.63 35.47 -1.99
CA ASP A 200 1.38 35.14 -3.20
C ASP A 200 2.68 34.41 -2.83
N ASP A 201 2.72 33.08 -2.98
CA ASP A 201 3.93 32.28 -2.81
C ASP A 201 4.78 32.37 -4.10
N ASN A 202 5.45 33.52 -4.27
CA ASN A 202 6.38 33.70 -5.38
C ASN A 202 7.58 32.77 -5.22
N GLY A 203 7.55 31.69 -6.00
CA GLY A 203 8.74 31.03 -6.50
C GLY A 203 9.30 29.93 -5.61
N ARG A 204 8.62 28.78 -5.58
CA ARG A 204 9.28 27.48 -5.68
C ARG A 204 8.29 26.39 -6.09
N ARG A 205 8.49 25.87 -7.30
CA ARG A 205 7.93 24.60 -7.76
C ARG A 205 8.51 23.49 -6.87
N TYR A 206 7.81 23.13 -5.81
CA TYR A 206 7.96 21.84 -5.16
C TYR A 206 6.57 21.20 -5.16
N ASP A 207 6.49 20.03 -5.79
CA ASP A 207 5.36 19.12 -5.70
C ASP A 207 5.24 18.67 -4.25
N ASP A 208 4.41 19.33 -3.45
CA ASP A 208 3.89 18.77 -2.20
C ASP A 208 2.37 18.94 -2.19
N GLN A 209 1.75 17.92 -2.78
CA GLN A 209 0.32 17.72 -2.80
C GLN A 209 -0.10 17.06 -1.49
N ASP A 210 -0.07 17.81 -0.39
CA ASP A 210 -0.73 17.48 0.88
C ASP A 210 -1.05 18.79 1.63
N LYS A 211 -2.08 19.52 1.16
CA LYS A 211 -2.78 20.51 2.00
C LYS A 211 -4.22 20.04 2.16
N LEU A 212 -4.44 19.30 3.25
CA LEU A 212 -5.75 18.93 3.76
C LEU A 212 -6.42 20.22 4.29
N GLU A 213 -7.54 20.65 3.71
CA GLU A 213 -8.39 21.70 4.30
C GLU A 213 -9.04 21.13 5.57
N VAL A 214 -8.44 21.41 6.74
CA VAL A 214 -9.01 21.02 8.03
C VAL A 214 -10.01 22.08 8.50
N THR A 215 -11.28 21.71 8.56
CA THR A 215 -12.35 22.55 9.10
C THR A 215 -12.22 22.72 10.62
N GLU A 216 -12.46 23.94 11.15
CA GLU A 216 -12.45 24.30 12.58
C GLU A 216 -13.01 23.25 13.59
N PRO A 217 -14.10 22.48 13.30
CA PRO A 217 -14.57 21.44 14.21
C PRO A 217 -13.63 20.24 14.41
N GLU A 218 -12.72 19.94 13.49
CA GLU A 218 -11.76 18.82 13.63
C GLU A 218 -10.56 19.17 14.51
N MET A 219 -10.14 20.44 14.53
CA MET A 219 -9.03 20.92 15.36
C MET A 219 -9.31 20.76 16.87
N LYS A 220 -10.59 20.75 17.26
CA LYS A 220 -10.98 20.55 18.67
C LYS A 220 -10.89 19.09 19.13
N LYS A 221 -11.00 18.11 18.21
CA LYS A 221 -10.84 16.69 18.53
C LYS A 221 -9.36 16.30 18.69
N LEU A 222 -8.49 16.92 17.90
CA LEU A 222 -7.03 16.69 17.98
C LEU A 222 -6.37 17.36 19.19
N ARG A 223 -7.08 18.21 19.94
CA ARG A 223 -6.54 18.93 21.10
C ARG A 223 -6.66 18.17 22.43
N ASP A 224 -7.45 17.10 22.49
CA ASP A 224 -7.63 16.29 23.71
C ASP A 224 -6.81 14.98 23.71
N GLU A 225 -6.11 14.66 22.63
CA GLU A 225 -5.21 13.51 22.55
C GLU A 225 -3.80 14.01 22.22
N GLY A 226 -3.10 14.48 23.25
CA GLY A 226 -1.70 14.88 23.13
C GLY A 226 -0.79 13.66 23.12
N GLU A 227 0.15 13.63 22.18
CA GLU A 227 1.56 13.29 22.42
C GLU A 227 2.42 13.79 21.26
N ASP A 228 3.64 14.17 21.61
CA ASP A 228 4.65 14.96 20.88
C ASP A 228 4.79 14.68 19.38
N GLU A 229 4.80 15.74 18.56
CA GLU A 229 5.98 16.13 17.76
C GLU A 229 5.77 17.54 17.19
N GLY A 230 6.73 18.43 17.49
CA GLY A 230 6.68 19.82 17.09
C GLY A 230 7.08 20.01 15.64
N GLU A 231 6.13 20.40 14.80
CA GLU A 231 6.36 21.30 13.68
C GLU A 231 5.51 22.56 13.89
N GLU A 232 6.16 23.66 14.23
CA GLU A 232 5.53 24.97 14.20
C GLU A 232 5.15 25.30 12.75
N VAL A 233 3.88 25.09 12.41
CA VAL A 233 3.30 25.58 11.16
C VAL A 233 3.27 27.10 11.25
N GLU A 234 4.30 27.77 10.74
CA GLU A 234 4.28 29.22 10.51
C GLU A 234 3.22 29.55 9.43
N VAL A 235 1.98 29.75 9.87
CA VAL A 235 0.95 30.39 9.04
C VAL A 235 1.33 31.86 8.91
N LYS A 236 2.13 32.18 7.88
CA LYS A 236 2.48 33.57 7.59
C LYS A 236 1.24 34.30 7.08
N MET A 237 0.66 35.13 7.96
CA MET A 237 -0.48 35.99 7.64
C MET A 237 -0.12 36.89 6.43
N PRO A 238 -1.05 37.13 5.49
CA PRO A 238 -0.78 37.93 4.30
C PRO A 238 -0.23 39.30 4.71
N SER A 239 0.81 39.75 4.01
CA SER A 239 1.46 41.02 4.32
C SER A 239 0.47 42.17 4.09
N CYS A 240 0.59 43.28 4.82
CA CYS A 240 -0.26 44.45 4.61
C CYS A 240 -0.23 44.94 3.14
N SER A 241 0.86 44.65 2.41
CA SER A 241 0.98 44.91 0.98
C SER A 241 0.02 44.07 0.13
N ASP A 242 -0.26 42.82 0.49
CA ASP A 242 -1.18 41.94 -0.24
C ASP A 242 -2.63 42.38 -0.07
N TYR A 243 -2.99 42.84 1.14
CA TYR A 243 -4.31 43.43 1.39
C TYR A 243 -4.51 44.74 0.62
N VAL A 244 -3.47 45.56 0.49
CA VAL A 244 -3.52 46.80 -0.30
C VAL A 244 -3.65 46.48 -1.80
N MET A 245 -2.88 45.53 -2.31
CA MET A 245 -2.98 45.07 -3.71
C MET A 245 -4.33 44.40 -3.99
N HIS A 246 -4.87 43.63 -3.04
CA HIS A 246 -6.22 43.05 -3.14
C HIS A 246 -7.26 44.16 -3.18
N PHE A 247 -7.21 45.17 -2.30
CA PHE A 247 -8.18 46.27 -2.32
C PHE A 247 -8.25 46.98 -3.69
N PHE A 248 -7.11 47.21 -4.35
CA PHE A 248 -7.07 47.83 -5.68
C PHE A 248 -7.47 46.88 -6.82
N THR A 249 -7.29 45.57 -6.66
CA THR A 249 -7.57 44.58 -7.72
C THR A 249 -8.92 43.87 -7.57
N VAL A 250 -9.54 43.89 -6.38
CA VAL A 250 -10.85 43.28 -6.09
C VAL A 250 -11.93 43.87 -6.96
N PHE A 251 -11.93 45.18 -7.18
CA PHE A 251 -12.87 45.83 -8.09
C PHE A 251 -12.80 45.20 -9.50
N TRP A 252 -11.59 44.98 -10.00
CA TRP A 252 -11.35 44.35 -11.30
C TRP A 252 -11.66 42.85 -11.29
N LYS A 253 -11.27 42.13 -10.23
CA LYS A 253 -11.53 40.68 -10.07
C LYS A 253 -13.02 40.36 -9.99
N ILE A 254 -13.80 41.14 -9.23
CA ILE A 254 -15.25 40.98 -9.16
C ILE A 254 -15.88 41.26 -10.53
N LEU A 255 -15.40 42.28 -11.24
CA LEU A 255 -15.88 42.64 -12.57
C LEU A 255 -15.60 41.51 -13.59
N PHE A 256 -14.44 40.84 -13.50
CA PHE A 256 -14.15 39.65 -14.32
C PHE A 256 -14.87 38.38 -13.83
N ALA A 257 -15.22 38.25 -12.55
CA ALA A 257 -16.00 37.12 -12.02
C ALA A 257 -17.46 37.11 -12.52
N PHE A 258 -17.99 38.24 -13.00
CA PHE A 258 -19.27 38.28 -13.71
C PHE A 258 -19.23 37.63 -15.10
N VAL A 259 -18.06 37.23 -15.60
CA VAL A 259 -17.96 36.42 -16.81
C VAL A 259 -18.26 34.96 -16.45
N PRO A 260 -19.28 34.32 -17.06
CA PRO A 260 -19.59 32.93 -16.77
C PRO A 260 -18.45 31.99 -17.19
N PRO A 261 -18.27 30.84 -16.51
CA PRO A 261 -17.23 29.88 -16.86
C PRO A 261 -17.48 29.37 -18.29
N THR A 262 -16.41 29.01 -18.99
CA THR A 262 -16.42 28.63 -20.41
C THR A 262 -17.30 27.42 -20.73
N ASP A 263 -17.73 26.66 -19.71
CA ASP A 263 -18.55 25.46 -19.86
C ASP A 263 -20.05 25.73 -19.97
N TYR A 264 -20.52 26.93 -19.59
CA TYR A 264 -21.93 27.27 -19.78
C TYR A 264 -22.22 27.58 -21.25
N TRP A 265 -23.10 26.78 -21.86
CA TRP A 265 -23.60 26.96 -23.22
C TRP A 265 -22.51 26.87 -24.31
N GLY A 266 -21.49 26.02 -24.10
CA GLY A 266 -20.42 25.79 -25.09
C GLY A 266 -19.60 27.05 -25.39
N GLY A 267 -19.36 27.88 -24.37
CA GLY A 267 -18.51 29.09 -24.46
C GLY A 267 -19.19 30.34 -25.03
N TRP A 268 -20.38 30.23 -25.63
CA TRP A 268 -21.08 31.38 -26.21
C TRP A 268 -21.50 32.42 -25.17
N ALA A 269 -21.92 31.98 -23.98
CA ALA A 269 -22.29 32.88 -22.90
C ALA A 269 -21.10 33.71 -22.39
N CYS A 270 -19.91 33.11 -22.33
CA CYS A 270 -18.67 33.78 -21.95
C CYS A 270 -18.26 34.83 -23.00
N PHE A 271 -18.36 34.49 -24.29
CA PHE A 271 -18.03 35.40 -25.39
C PHE A 271 -18.95 36.64 -25.44
N VAL A 272 -20.27 36.44 -25.35
CA VAL A 272 -21.22 37.57 -25.42
C VAL A 272 -21.12 38.47 -24.17
N THR A 273 -20.99 37.86 -22.99
CA THR A 273 -20.90 38.61 -21.73
C THR A 273 -19.60 39.41 -21.64
N SER A 274 -18.47 38.85 -22.09
CA SER A 274 -17.19 39.57 -22.12
C SER A 274 -17.19 40.74 -23.11
N ILE A 275 -17.78 40.60 -24.30
CA ILE A 275 -17.91 41.72 -25.27
C ILE A 275 -18.78 42.84 -24.68
N LEU A 276 -19.90 42.50 -24.03
CA LEU A 276 -20.78 43.48 -23.41
C LEU A 276 -20.06 44.22 -22.28
N LEU A 277 -19.34 43.49 -21.42
CA LEU A 277 -18.61 44.06 -20.30
C LEU A 277 -17.46 44.98 -20.75
N ILE A 278 -16.71 44.61 -21.80
CA ILE A 278 -15.69 45.48 -22.41
C ILE A 278 -16.35 46.73 -23.02
N GLY A 279 -17.49 46.59 -23.67
CA GLY A 279 -18.25 47.72 -24.23
C GLY A 279 -18.72 48.71 -23.16
N VAL A 280 -19.26 48.22 -22.05
CA VAL A 280 -19.71 49.07 -20.92
C VAL A 280 -18.52 49.73 -20.24
N LEU A 281 -17.43 48.99 -20.01
CA LEU A 281 -16.23 49.54 -19.39
C LEU A 281 -15.57 50.62 -20.25
N THR A 282 -15.48 50.41 -21.57
CA THR A 282 -14.92 51.40 -22.50
C THR A 282 -15.79 52.66 -22.60
N ALA A 283 -17.12 52.52 -22.54
CA ALA A 283 -18.03 53.65 -22.45
C ALA A 283 -17.84 54.44 -21.14
N PHE A 284 -17.75 53.75 -20.00
CA PHE A 284 -17.54 54.38 -18.70
C PHE A 284 -16.19 55.11 -18.60
N VAL A 285 -15.11 54.51 -19.12
CA VAL A 285 -13.79 55.17 -19.18
C VAL A 285 -13.81 56.36 -20.14
N GLY A 286 -14.55 56.28 -21.24
CA GLY A 286 -14.78 57.41 -22.15
C GLY A 286 -15.49 58.58 -21.47
N ASP A 287 -16.55 58.30 -20.70
CA ASP A 287 -17.29 59.31 -19.95
C ASP A 287 -16.44 59.96 -18.85
N LEU A 288 -15.66 59.17 -18.12
CA LEU A 288 -14.69 59.70 -17.14
C LEU A 288 -13.61 60.55 -17.82
N ALA A 289 -13.07 60.09 -18.95
CA ALA A 289 -12.04 60.81 -19.69
C ALA A 289 -12.53 62.15 -20.24
N SER A 290 -13.80 62.24 -20.64
CA SER A 290 -14.44 63.49 -21.06
C SER A 290 -14.63 64.46 -19.88
N HIS A 291 -15.06 63.94 -18.72
CA HIS A 291 -15.22 64.74 -17.50
C HIS A 291 -13.87 65.28 -16.96
N PHE A 292 -12.80 64.47 -17.03
CA PHE A 292 -11.44 64.89 -16.67
C PHE A 292 -10.77 65.75 -17.76
N GLY A 293 -11.08 65.51 -19.04
CA GLY A 293 -10.61 66.33 -20.17
C GLY A 293 -11.12 67.77 -20.08
N CYS A 294 -12.39 67.95 -19.69
CA CYS A 294 -13.00 69.26 -19.48
C CYS A 294 -12.42 70.04 -18.28
N THR A 295 -11.85 69.36 -17.28
CA THR A 295 -11.27 70.02 -16.09
C THR A 295 -9.78 70.35 -16.24
N ILE A 296 -9.06 69.64 -17.11
CA ILE A 296 -7.59 69.80 -17.31
C ILE A 296 -7.27 70.44 -18.67
N GLY A 297 -8.26 70.61 -19.56
CA GLY A 297 -8.09 71.26 -20.88
C GLY A 297 -7.35 70.39 -21.91
N LEU A 298 -7.31 69.08 -21.70
CA LEU A 298 -6.66 68.11 -22.58
C LEU A 298 -7.69 67.42 -23.48
N LYS A 299 -7.25 66.98 -24.66
CA LYS A 299 -8.10 66.31 -25.65
C LYS A 299 -8.55 64.94 -25.12
N ASP A 300 -9.86 64.68 -25.12
CA ASP A 300 -10.51 63.50 -24.52
C ASP A 300 -9.92 62.16 -24.95
N SER A 301 -9.37 62.07 -26.16
CA SER A 301 -8.73 60.85 -26.67
C SER A 301 -7.41 60.52 -25.96
N VAL A 302 -6.65 61.53 -25.51
CA VAL A 302 -5.35 61.33 -24.85
C VAL A 302 -5.55 60.96 -23.37
N THR A 303 -6.55 61.55 -22.71
CA THR A 303 -6.90 61.22 -21.32
C THR A 303 -7.48 59.81 -21.21
N ALA A 304 -8.32 59.40 -22.16
CA ALA A 304 -8.85 58.03 -22.22
C ALA A 304 -7.75 56.98 -22.39
N ILE A 305 -6.82 57.17 -23.33
CA ILE A 305 -5.69 56.24 -23.55
C ILE A 305 -4.78 56.18 -22.32
N SER A 306 -4.55 57.32 -21.65
CA SER A 306 -3.70 57.38 -20.44
C SER A 306 -4.34 56.68 -19.25
N LEU A 307 -5.66 56.79 -19.07
CA LEU A 307 -6.42 56.09 -18.02
C LEU A 307 -6.47 54.57 -18.27
N VAL A 308 -6.66 54.15 -19.52
CA VAL A 308 -6.60 52.72 -19.91
C VAL A 308 -5.19 52.16 -19.70
N ALA A 309 -4.15 52.93 -20.04
CA ALA A 309 -2.76 52.54 -19.77
C ALA A 309 -2.51 52.40 -18.27
N LEU A 310 -2.93 53.37 -17.43
CA LEU A 310 -2.82 53.28 -15.97
C LEU A 310 -3.54 52.08 -15.37
N GLY A 311 -4.72 51.71 -15.89
CA GLY A 311 -5.48 50.55 -15.44
C GLY A 311 -4.89 49.19 -15.84
N THR A 312 -4.06 49.13 -16.89
CA THR A 312 -3.43 47.89 -17.39
C THR A 312 -2.02 47.66 -16.84
N ILE A 313 -1.37 48.70 -16.32
CA ILE A 313 -0.03 48.61 -15.71
C ILE A 313 0.06 47.72 -14.46
N PRO A 314 -0.92 47.67 -13.51
CA PRO A 314 -0.78 46.78 -12.35
C PRO A 314 -0.77 45.29 -12.73
N PHE A 315 -1.29 44.93 -13.90
CA PHE A 315 -1.26 43.56 -14.42
C PHE A 315 0.08 43.18 -15.08
N ARG A 316 0.91 44.16 -15.44
CA ARG A 316 2.17 43.93 -16.18
C ARG A 316 3.40 43.81 -15.28
N MET A 317 3.31 44.18 -14.00
CA MET A 317 4.44 44.03 -13.06
C MET A 317 4.64 42.59 -12.56
N HIS A 318 3.64 41.71 -12.66
CA HIS A 318 3.74 40.32 -12.18
C HIS A 318 4.49 39.35 -13.13
N HIS A 319 4.96 39.82 -14.29
CA HIS A 319 5.60 38.95 -15.29
C HIS A 319 7.12 39.18 -15.46
N TRP A 320 7.72 40.04 -14.63
CA TRP A 320 9.17 40.27 -14.58
C TRP A 320 9.64 40.53 -13.14
N ALA A 321 9.46 39.55 -12.27
CA ALA A 321 10.25 39.34 -11.06
C ALA A 321 10.37 37.82 -10.82
#